data_AF-A0A3N7B9Q3-F1
#
_entry.id   AF-A0A3N7B9Q3-F1
#
_cell.length_a   1.000
_cell.length_b   1.000
_cell.length_c   1.000
_cell.angle_alpha   90.00
_cell.angle_beta   90.00
_cell.angle_gamma   90.00
#
_symmetry.space_group_name_H-M   'P 1'
#
loop_
_entity.id
_entity.type
_entity.pdbx_description
1 polymer ?
#
loop_
_entity_poly.entity_id
_entity_poly.type
_entity_poly.pdbx_seq_one_letter_code
_entity_poly.pdbx_strand_id
1 'polypeptide(L)'
;MEREPQSTYSRLTASGLLQVLRGPVAEANLYRFCQLLEQALPGHPPLGSTAHPGDDAVRFRPDPGMGFPGGELRGIETDADHPERPATVRTRLLGLYGVDSPLPGTYLDDIAQRREGHEALEAFLDMFNHRIFTQFYRIWRKYSYPATFEPGGVDATSQCLLGLIGLGIPGTAEQVGTPLSRFLALLSVMRLPTRNAEGIRALVKLLAPNTRVHVTAHWPQDIVLAWPASLCPQRPVRLTQQAPLGRVGRDANSQLRLEINSDDPQEARDWLPAGPLHKDLLVLLRVYLGWRCTAKLQLTLPLRSLPVPLLGHAPIRLGMTAVLGLGADAWQAPEQQRLTINLGRYQGLSINPCKRETQHVAYSF
;
A
#
# COMPACT_ATOMS: atom_id res chain seq x y z
N MET A 1 -18.77 -36.02 5.97
CA MET A 1 -18.12 -34.76 6.37
C MET A 1 -19.24 -33.78 6.64
N GLU A 2 -19.57 -33.62 7.91
CA GLU A 2 -20.77 -32.93 8.39
C GLU A 2 -20.69 -31.42 8.12
N ARG A 3 -21.84 -30.87 7.71
CA ARG A 3 -22.06 -29.46 7.41
C ARG A 3 -21.89 -28.64 8.69
N GLU A 4 -21.04 -27.62 8.67
CA GLU A 4 -21.23 -26.51 9.60
C GLU A 4 -22.41 -25.66 9.10
N PRO A 5 -23.52 -25.56 9.86
CA PRO A 5 -24.59 -24.63 9.52
C PRO A 5 -24.03 -23.21 9.54
N GLN A 6 -24.42 -22.40 8.56
CA GLN A 6 -24.04 -20.98 8.48
C GLN A 6 -24.25 -20.30 9.84
N SER A 7 -23.23 -19.60 10.33
CA SER A 7 -23.29 -18.87 11.61
C SER A 7 -24.50 -17.93 11.62
N THR A 8 -25.36 -18.10 12.62
CA THR A 8 -26.59 -17.31 12.83
C THR A 8 -26.32 -15.81 12.85
N TYR A 9 -25.12 -15.41 13.31
CA TYR A 9 -24.68 -14.03 13.37
C TYR A 9 -24.50 -13.41 11.97
N SER A 10 -23.86 -14.11 11.03
CA SER A 10 -23.64 -13.63 9.66
C SER A 10 -24.95 -13.40 8.91
N ARG A 11 -25.95 -14.28 9.13
CA ARG A 11 -27.28 -14.14 8.53
C ARG A 11 -28.03 -12.92 9.06
N LEU A 12 -27.90 -12.61 10.35
CA LEU A 12 -28.51 -11.43 10.97
C LEU A 12 -27.92 -10.12 10.42
N THR A 13 -26.62 -10.07 10.18
CA THR A 13 -25.97 -8.90 9.57
C THR A 13 -26.39 -8.69 8.11
N ALA A 14 -26.46 -9.77 7.32
CA ALA A 14 -26.93 -9.71 5.94
C ALA A 14 -28.40 -9.30 5.85
N SER A 15 -29.28 -9.88 6.69
CA SER A 15 -30.70 -9.54 6.70
C SER A 15 -30.96 -8.10 7.14
N GLY A 16 -30.20 -7.58 8.11
CA GLY A 16 -30.24 -6.15 8.49
C GLY A 16 -29.82 -5.22 7.35
N LEU A 17 -28.71 -5.53 6.67
CA LEU A 17 -28.25 -4.75 5.50
C LEU A 17 -29.26 -4.80 4.35
N LEU A 18 -29.77 -6.00 4.03
CA LEU A 18 -30.74 -6.17 2.97
C LEU A 18 -32.05 -5.44 3.29
N GLN A 19 -32.47 -5.39 4.56
CA GLN A 19 -33.65 -4.62 4.98
C GLN A 19 -33.47 -3.12 4.78
N VAL A 20 -32.29 -2.57 5.09
CA VAL A 20 -31.96 -1.15 4.83
C VAL A 20 -31.91 -0.86 3.32
N LEU A 21 -31.34 -1.79 2.54
CA LEU A 21 -31.20 -1.61 1.10
C LEU A 21 -32.48 -1.84 0.31
N ARG A 22 -33.52 -2.52 0.85
CA ARG A 22 -34.78 -2.79 0.14
C ARG A 22 -35.42 -1.56 -0.51
N GLY A 23 -35.35 -0.40 0.14
CA GLY A 23 -35.86 0.85 -0.41
C GLY A 23 -35.02 1.36 -1.59
N PRO A 24 -33.74 1.74 -1.37
CA PRO A 24 -32.90 2.36 -2.39
C PRO A 24 -32.30 1.40 -3.42
N VAL A 25 -32.49 0.07 -3.31
CA VAL A 25 -31.78 -0.90 -4.17
C VAL A 25 -32.00 -0.68 -5.67
N ALA A 26 -33.17 -0.17 -6.05
CA ALA A 26 -33.53 0.04 -7.45
C ALA A 26 -32.68 1.14 -8.13
N GLU A 27 -32.13 2.06 -7.33
CA GLU A 27 -31.24 3.14 -7.79
C GLU A 27 -29.76 2.80 -7.59
N ALA A 28 -29.46 1.69 -6.91
CA ALA A 28 -28.10 1.31 -6.59
C ALA A 28 -27.37 0.72 -7.81
N ASN A 29 -26.08 1.02 -7.92
CA ASN A 29 -25.21 0.34 -8.88
C ASN A 29 -25.00 -1.13 -8.47
N LEU A 30 -25.13 -2.04 -9.43
CA LEU A 30 -25.06 -3.47 -9.18
C LEU A 30 -23.74 -3.91 -8.55
N TYR A 31 -22.61 -3.44 -9.11
CA TYR A 31 -21.29 -3.84 -8.63
C TYR A 31 -21.08 -3.37 -7.19
N ARG A 32 -21.55 -2.15 -6.87
CA ARG A 32 -21.46 -1.61 -5.51
C ARG A 32 -22.33 -2.39 -4.53
N PHE A 33 -23.52 -2.80 -4.95
CA PHE A 33 -24.39 -3.67 -4.14
C PHE A 33 -23.69 -4.99 -3.79
N CYS A 34 -23.13 -5.68 -4.78
CA CYS A 34 -22.41 -6.94 -4.56
C CYS A 34 -21.17 -6.75 -3.66
N GLN A 35 -20.42 -5.66 -3.83
CA GLN A 35 -19.30 -5.33 -2.93
C GLN A 35 -19.73 -5.14 -1.48
N LEU A 36 -20.80 -4.38 -1.25
CA LEU A 36 -21.31 -4.12 0.10
C LEU A 36 -21.79 -5.41 0.76
N LEU A 37 -22.40 -6.31 -0.02
CA LEU A 37 -22.80 -7.62 0.46
C LEU A 37 -21.60 -8.47 0.91
N GLU A 38 -20.53 -8.50 0.12
CA GLU A 38 -19.28 -9.21 0.48
C GLU A 38 -18.61 -8.57 1.70
N GLN A 39 -18.62 -7.24 1.84
CA GLN A 39 -18.04 -6.51 2.98
C GLN A 39 -18.83 -6.73 4.29
N ALA A 40 -20.15 -6.87 4.21
CA ALA A 40 -20.98 -7.15 5.38
C ALA A 40 -20.86 -8.60 5.86
N LEU A 41 -20.27 -9.47 5.05
CA LEU A 41 -20.12 -10.91 5.29
C LEU A 41 -18.66 -11.36 5.13
N PRO A 42 -17.71 -10.84 5.93
CA PRO A 42 -16.28 -11.09 5.73
C PRO A 42 -15.88 -12.56 5.94
N GLY A 43 -16.68 -13.36 6.65
CA GLY A 43 -16.45 -14.79 6.87
C GLY A 43 -17.11 -15.71 5.85
N HIS A 44 -17.84 -15.18 4.86
CA HIS A 44 -18.44 -15.99 3.81
C HIS A 44 -17.54 -16.03 2.56
N PRO A 45 -17.61 -17.13 1.79
CA PRO A 45 -17.00 -17.15 0.47
C PRO A 45 -17.56 -16.01 -0.41
N PRO A 46 -16.71 -15.33 -1.19
CA PRO A 46 -17.16 -14.38 -2.21
C PRO A 46 -18.23 -14.94 -3.15
N LEU A 47 -19.05 -14.06 -3.70
CA LEU A 47 -20.17 -14.46 -4.56
C LEU A 47 -19.69 -15.29 -5.76
N GLY A 48 -20.29 -16.48 -5.94
CA GLY A 48 -19.97 -17.41 -7.02
C GLY A 48 -18.57 -18.01 -6.96
N SER A 49 -17.86 -17.90 -5.83
CA SER A 49 -16.52 -18.48 -5.68
C SER A 49 -16.54 -19.99 -5.47
N THR A 50 -17.65 -20.54 -4.96
CA THR A 50 -17.80 -21.98 -4.69
C THR A 50 -18.55 -22.72 -5.80
N ALA A 51 -18.40 -24.03 -5.79
CA ALA A 51 -19.10 -24.93 -6.70
C ALA A 51 -20.58 -25.17 -6.31
N HIS A 52 -21.07 -24.65 -5.18
CA HIS A 52 -22.47 -24.81 -4.77
C HIS A 52 -23.16 -23.45 -4.70
N PRO A 53 -24.32 -23.25 -5.36
CA PRO A 53 -25.03 -21.98 -5.24
C PRO A 53 -25.44 -21.74 -3.78
N GLY A 54 -25.75 -22.81 -3.05
CA GLY A 54 -26.13 -22.81 -1.62
C GLY A 54 -25.32 -21.90 -0.72
N ASP A 55 -24.03 -21.70 -1.04
CA ASP A 55 -23.09 -20.97 -0.19
C ASP A 55 -23.20 -19.44 -0.36
N ASP A 56 -23.78 -18.98 -1.47
CA ASP A 56 -24.03 -17.57 -1.74
C ASP A 56 -25.13 -17.02 -0.82
N ALA A 57 -24.87 -15.86 -0.21
CA ALA A 57 -25.78 -15.25 0.77
C ALA A 57 -27.12 -14.77 0.17
N VAL A 58 -27.16 -14.55 -1.15
CA VAL A 58 -28.36 -14.10 -1.88
C VAL A 58 -28.52 -14.86 -3.19
N ARG A 59 -29.76 -14.90 -3.68
CA ARG A 59 -30.11 -15.47 -4.99
C ARG A 59 -30.37 -14.35 -5.98
N PHE A 60 -29.53 -14.22 -6.99
CA PHE A 60 -29.81 -13.34 -8.12
C PHE A 60 -30.75 -14.03 -9.10
N ARG A 61 -31.88 -13.39 -9.39
CA ARG A 61 -32.89 -13.87 -10.35
C ARG A 61 -33.31 -12.72 -11.26
N PRO A 62 -33.52 -12.95 -12.57
CA PRO A 62 -34.06 -11.93 -13.43
C PRO A 62 -35.46 -11.46 -13.00
N ASP A 63 -35.79 -10.23 -13.37
CA ASP A 63 -37.14 -9.69 -13.29
C ASP A 63 -37.98 -10.22 -14.46
N PRO A 64 -39.14 -10.87 -14.21
CA PRO A 64 -40.01 -11.35 -15.30
C PRO A 64 -40.77 -10.22 -16.01
N GLY A 65 -40.69 -8.98 -15.51
CA GLY A 65 -41.34 -7.83 -16.13
C GLY A 65 -40.82 -7.52 -17.53
N MET A 66 -41.72 -7.12 -18.43
CA MET A 66 -41.42 -6.74 -19.82
C MET A 66 -41.32 -5.22 -20.03
N GLY A 67 -41.33 -4.44 -18.96
CA GLY A 67 -41.22 -2.98 -19.03
C GLY A 67 -39.77 -2.52 -19.19
N PHE A 68 -39.56 -1.38 -19.86
CA PHE A 68 -38.22 -0.80 -20.02
C PHE A 68 -37.49 -0.69 -18.67
N PRO A 69 -36.23 -1.16 -18.56
CA PRO A 69 -35.53 -1.19 -17.30
C PRO A 69 -35.14 0.23 -16.87
N GLY A 70 -35.63 0.66 -15.71
CA GLY A 70 -35.23 1.93 -15.07
C GLY A 70 -33.88 1.87 -14.32
N GLY A 71 -33.27 0.68 -14.23
CA GLY A 71 -32.02 0.43 -13.51
C GLY A 71 -31.66 -1.07 -13.50
N GLU A 72 -30.42 -1.39 -13.11
CA GLU A 72 -29.87 -2.76 -13.14
C GLU A 72 -30.53 -3.70 -12.13
N LEU A 73 -30.99 -3.15 -11.00
CA LEU A 73 -31.65 -3.87 -9.92
C LEU A 73 -33.12 -3.43 -9.80
N ARG A 74 -34.02 -4.36 -9.53
CA ARG A 74 -35.44 -4.07 -9.25
C ARG A 74 -35.74 -3.96 -7.78
N GLY A 75 -35.30 -4.93 -7.00
CA GLY A 75 -35.77 -5.10 -5.62
C GLY A 75 -35.15 -6.31 -4.93
N ILE A 76 -35.32 -6.36 -3.62
CA ILE A 76 -34.96 -7.51 -2.79
C ILE A 76 -36.23 -8.13 -2.23
N GLU A 77 -36.45 -9.41 -2.53
CA GLU A 77 -37.57 -10.22 -2.09
C GLU A 77 -37.09 -11.19 -1.00
N THR A 78 -37.89 -11.35 0.07
CA THR A 78 -37.66 -12.40 1.07
C THR A 78 -38.94 -13.17 1.28
N ASP A 79 -38.81 -14.49 1.39
CA ASP A 79 -39.89 -15.40 1.69
C ASP A 79 -40.18 -15.33 3.20
N ALA A 80 -41.37 -14.84 3.58
CA ALA A 80 -41.78 -14.74 4.98
C ALA A 80 -42.13 -16.11 5.58
N ASP A 81 -42.58 -17.05 4.74
CA ASP A 81 -42.98 -18.39 5.15
C ASP A 81 -41.75 -19.31 5.31
N HIS A 82 -40.65 -18.98 4.63
CA HIS A 82 -39.38 -19.71 4.69
C HIS A 82 -38.20 -18.75 4.96
N PRO A 83 -38.09 -18.18 6.17
CA PRO A 83 -37.03 -17.23 6.53
C PRO A 83 -35.61 -17.82 6.45
N GLU A 84 -35.49 -19.15 6.42
CA GLU A 84 -34.23 -19.86 6.23
C GLU A 84 -33.69 -19.80 4.80
N ARG A 85 -34.52 -19.40 3.81
CA ARG A 85 -34.10 -19.27 2.42
C ARG A 85 -33.33 -17.97 2.19
N PRO A 86 -32.28 -17.98 1.35
CA PRO A 86 -31.54 -16.77 1.01
C PRO A 86 -32.47 -15.78 0.29
N ALA A 87 -32.29 -14.49 0.59
CA ALA A 87 -33.04 -13.42 -0.05
C ALA A 87 -32.81 -13.43 -1.58
N THR A 88 -33.86 -13.11 -2.32
CA THR A 88 -33.80 -12.99 -3.79
C THR A 88 -33.57 -11.54 -4.18
N VAL A 89 -32.54 -11.30 -4.98
CA VAL A 89 -32.28 -10.00 -5.59
C VAL A 89 -32.75 -10.07 -7.03
N ARG A 90 -33.76 -9.27 -7.38
CA ARG A 90 -34.30 -9.19 -8.73
C ARG A 90 -33.44 -8.27 -9.59
N THR A 91 -32.86 -8.82 -10.65
CA THR A 91 -31.96 -8.13 -11.57
C THR A 91 -32.70 -7.86 -12.88
N ARG A 92 -32.54 -6.68 -13.46
CA ARG A 92 -33.00 -6.42 -14.83
C ARG A 92 -31.87 -6.59 -15.85
N LEU A 93 -30.64 -6.67 -15.36
CA LEU A 93 -29.46 -6.98 -16.14
C LEU A 93 -29.27 -8.50 -16.21
N LEU A 94 -29.06 -9.02 -17.43
CA LEU A 94 -28.71 -10.41 -17.76
C LEU A 94 -29.73 -11.44 -17.22
N GLY A 95 -30.53 -12.02 -18.12
CA GLY A 95 -31.46 -13.08 -17.77
C GLY A 95 -31.88 -13.93 -18.95
N LEU A 96 -32.16 -15.21 -18.69
CA LEU A 96 -32.82 -16.12 -19.62
C LEU A 96 -34.33 -15.87 -19.72
N TYR A 97 -34.86 -14.92 -18.96
CA TYR A 97 -36.22 -14.38 -19.11
C TYR A 97 -36.25 -12.91 -18.68
N GLY A 98 -37.31 -12.20 -19.03
CA GLY A 98 -37.39 -10.74 -18.94
C GLY A 98 -37.05 -10.05 -20.26
N VAL A 99 -36.97 -8.71 -20.24
CA VAL A 99 -36.86 -7.85 -21.44
C VAL A 99 -35.69 -8.22 -22.35
N ASP A 100 -34.54 -8.54 -21.78
CA ASP A 100 -33.28 -8.75 -22.51
C ASP A 100 -32.98 -10.24 -22.78
N SER A 101 -33.98 -11.10 -22.66
CA SER A 101 -33.75 -12.54 -22.80
C SER A 101 -33.51 -12.98 -24.25
N PRO A 102 -32.54 -13.88 -24.50
CA PRO A 102 -32.33 -14.50 -25.80
C PRO A 102 -33.27 -15.69 -26.08
N LEU A 103 -34.12 -16.09 -25.12
CA LEU A 103 -35.01 -17.24 -25.29
C LEU A 103 -36.19 -16.93 -26.22
N PRO A 104 -36.78 -17.96 -26.86
CA PRO A 104 -37.98 -17.78 -27.67
C PRO A 104 -39.12 -17.11 -26.90
N GLY A 105 -39.83 -16.20 -27.58
CA GLY A 105 -40.91 -15.40 -27.00
C GLY A 105 -42.01 -16.21 -26.31
N THR A 106 -42.24 -17.46 -26.70
CA THR A 106 -43.22 -18.34 -26.04
C THR A 106 -42.90 -18.56 -24.56
N TYR A 107 -41.63 -18.82 -24.22
CA TYR A 107 -41.22 -19.01 -22.82
C TYR A 107 -41.33 -17.70 -22.04
N LEU A 108 -41.03 -16.57 -22.70
CA LEU A 108 -41.10 -15.24 -22.12
C LEU A 108 -42.54 -14.84 -21.83
N ASP A 109 -43.46 -15.12 -22.75
CA ASP A 109 -44.89 -14.84 -22.61
C ASP A 109 -45.52 -15.70 -21.51
N ASP A 110 -45.18 -16.99 -21.44
CA ASP A 110 -45.67 -17.88 -20.39
C ASP A 110 -45.26 -17.38 -18.99
N ILE A 111 -44.01 -16.91 -18.86
CA ILE A 111 -43.48 -16.32 -17.63
C ILE A 111 -44.14 -14.96 -17.34
N ALA A 112 -44.18 -14.05 -18.30
CA ALA A 112 -44.71 -12.70 -18.11
C ALA A 112 -46.22 -12.70 -17.82
N GLN A 113 -46.99 -13.59 -18.46
CA GLN A 113 -48.43 -13.75 -18.26
C GLN A 113 -48.76 -14.67 -17.08
N ARG A 114 -47.75 -15.25 -16.40
CA ARG A 114 -47.91 -16.18 -15.26
C ARG A 114 -48.84 -17.35 -15.58
N ARG A 115 -48.66 -17.96 -16.75
CA ARG A 115 -49.43 -19.15 -17.15
C ARG A 115 -49.10 -20.33 -16.23
N GLU A 116 -49.98 -21.33 -16.23
CA GLU A 116 -49.76 -22.53 -15.41
C GLU A 116 -48.41 -23.17 -15.75
N GLY A 117 -47.61 -23.48 -14.71
CA GLY A 117 -46.25 -24.03 -14.86
C GLY A 117 -45.13 -23.01 -14.98
N HIS A 118 -45.41 -21.69 -15.03
CA HIS A 118 -44.36 -20.66 -15.12
C HIS A 118 -43.37 -20.70 -13.94
N GLU A 119 -43.84 -20.99 -12.72
CA GLU A 119 -42.98 -21.06 -11.52
C GLU A 119 -41.90 -22.14 -11.65
N ALA A 120 -42.25 -23.30 -12.22
CA ALA A 120 -41.30 -24.40 -12.43
C ALA A 120 -40.29 -24.05 -13.52
N LEU A 121 -40.73 -23.37 -14.59
CA LEU A 121 -39.88 -22.88 -15.66
C LEU A 121 -38.90 -21.80 -15.15
N GLU A 122 -39.40 -20.81 -14.40
CA GLU A 122 -38.56 -19.79 -13.74
C GLU A 122 -37.53 -20.44 -12.83
N ALA A 123 -37.94 -21.36 -11.96
CA ALA A 123 -37.04 -22.03 -11.03
C ALA A 123 -35.94 -22.84 -11.74
N PHE A 124 -36.27 -23.48 -12.86
CA PHE A 124 -35.31 -24.18 -13.70
C PHE A 124 -34.29 -23.22 -14.32
N LEU A 125 -34.77 -22.13 -14.95
CA LEU A 125 -33.91 -21.13 -15.59
C LEU A 125 -33.05 -20.38 -14.56
N ASP A 126 -33.57 -20.16 -13.36
CA ASP A 126 -32.87 -19.46 -12.28
C ASP A 126 -31.62 -20.17 -11.78
N MET A 127 -31.58 -21.50 -11.89
CA MET A 127 -30.35 -22.25 -11.62
C MET A 127 -29.20 -21.79 -12.51
N PHE A 128 -29.48 -21.48 -13.78
CA PHE A 128 -28.50 -20.99 -14.74
C PHE A 128 -28.27 -19.49 -14.58
N ASN A 129 -29.35 -18.70 -14.46
CA ASN A 129 -29.26 -17.25 -14.32
C ASN A 129 -28.36 -16.85 -13.15
N HIS A 130 -28.58 -17.46 -11.98
CA HIS A 130 -27.81 -17.13 -10.79
C HIS A 130 -26.30 -17.42 -10.96
N ARG A 131 -25.96 -18.53 -11.63
CA ARG A 131 -24.57 -18.90 -11.92
C ARG A 131 -23.91 -17.96 -12.91
N ILE A 132 -24.58 -17.67 -14.02
CA ILE A 132 -24.08 -16.75 -15.05
C ILE A 132 -23.83 -15.37 -14.41
N PHE A 133 -24.80 -14.91 -13.62
CA PHE A 133 -24.74 -13.63 -12.95
C PHE A 133 -23.57 -13.51 -11.97
N THR A 134 -23.41 -14.51 -11.09
CA THR A 134 -22.31 -14.50 -10.11
C THR A 134 -20.94 -14.57 -10.79
N GLN A 135 -20.79 -15.36 -11.88
CA GLN A 135 -19.54 -15.35 -12.64
C GLN A 135 -19.30 -14.02 -13.37
N PHE A 136 -20.33 -13.38 -13.90
CA PHE A 136 -20.22 -12.05 -14.50
C PHE A 136 -19.69 -11.02 -13.50
N TYR A 137 -20.24 -10.99 -12.27
CA TYR A 137 -19.73 -10.15 -11.19
C TYR A 137 -18.27 -10.47 -10.84
N ARG A 138 -17.89 -11.76 -10.77
CA ARG A 138 -16.50 -12.16 -10.49
C ARG A 138 -15.52 -11.70 -11.57
N ILE A 139 -15.92 -11.74 -12.84
CA ILE A 139 -15.11 -11.23 -13.95
C ILE A 139 -14.86 -9.74 -13.76
N TRP A 140 -15.92 -8.96 -13.51
CA TRP A 140 -15.77 -7.53 -13.23
C TRP A 140 -14.83 -7.29 -12.05
N ARG A 141 -15.03 -8.00 -10.93
CA ARG A 141 -14.21 -7.87 -9.74
C ARG A 141 -12.74 -8.18 -10.04
N LYS A 142 -12.45 -9.24 -10.80
CA LYS A 142 -11.08 -9.63 -11.19
C LYS A 142 -10.34 -8.52 -11.94
N TYR A 143 -11.02 -7.75 -12.79
CA TYR A 143 -10.41 -6.69 -13.60
C TYR A 143 -10.51 -5.29 -12.97
N SER A 144 -11.20 -5.15 -11.85
CA SER A 144 -11.38 -3.89 -11.13
C SER A 144 -10.43 -3.82 -9.93
N TYR A 145 -9.21 -3.32 -10.14
CA TYR A 145 -8.20 -3.24 -9.08
C TYR A 145 -8.66 -2.51 -7.80
N PRO A 146 -9.36 -1.36 -7.87
CA PRO A 146 -9.87 -0.71 -6.65
C PRO A 146 -10.86 -1.57 -5.86
N ALA A 147 -11.59 -2.47 -6.54
CA ALA A 147 -12.54 -3.39 -5.90
C ALA A 147 -11.85 -4.56 -5.19
N THR A 148 -10.65 -4.93 -5.60
CA THR A 148 -9.88 -6.07 -5.05
C THR A 148 -8.75 -5.64 -4.14
N PHE A 149 -8.51 -4.33 -3.98
CA PHE A 149 -7.42 -3.84 -3.14
C PHE A 149 -7.67 -4.22 -1.69
N GLU A 150 -6.74 -4.98 -1.13
CA GLU A 150 -6.77 -5.37 0.27
C GLU A 150 -5.78 -4.53 1.08
N PRO A 151 -6.16 -4.09 2.31
CA PRO A 151 -5.26 -3.30 3.16
C PRO A 151 -3.90 -3.98 3.32
N GLY A 152 -2.83 -3.21 3.13
CA GLY A 152 -1.46 -3.74 3.14
C GLY A 152 -0.97 -4.26 1.78
N GLY A 153 -1.80 -4.24 0.74
CA GLY A 153 -1.42 -4.68 -0.62
C GLY A 153 -1.21 -6.19 -0.69
N VAL A 154 -1.98 -6.95 0.10
CA VAL A 154 -1.90 -8.41 0.17
C VAL A 154 -2.59 -9.10 -1.00
N ASP A 155 -3.42 -8.37 -1.76
CA ASP A 155 -4.11 -8.90 -2.93
C ASP A 155 -3.14 -9.30 -4.05
N ALA A 156 -3.55 -10.26 -4.88
CA ALA A 156 -2.71 -10.81 -5.93
C ALA A 156 -2.20 -9.75 -6.91
N THR A 157 -3.01 -8.74 -7.23
CA THR A 157 -2.62 -7.68 -8.16
C THR A 157 -1.58 -6.75 -7.54
N SER A 158 -1.77 -6.34 -6.28
CA SER A 158 -0.77 -5.58 -5.51
C SER A 158 0.54 -6.34 -5.37
N GLN A 159 0.50 -7.66 -5.11
CA GLN A 159 1.70 -8.50 -5.03
C GLN A 159 2.44 -8.55 -6.38
N CYS A 160 1.71 -8.64 -7.50
CA CYS A 160 2.31 -8.54 -8.84
C CYS A 160 2.98 -7.17 -9.05
N LEU A 161 2.35 -6.07 -8.64
CA LEU A 161 2.93 -4.72 -8.73
C LEU A 161 4.19 -4.58 -7.86
N LEU A 162 4.20 -5.14 -6.65
CA LEU A 162 5.39 -5.20 -5.79
C LEU A 162 6.49 -6.05 -6.44
N GLY A 163 6.13 -7.12 -7.14
CA GLY A 163 7.05 -7.93 -7.95
C GLY A 163 7.78 -7.10 -9.01
N LEU A 164 7.09 -6.20 -9.72
CA LEU A 164 7.68 -5.34 -10.74
C LEU A 164 8.77 -4.39 -10.22
N ILE A 165 8.75 -4.08 -8.92
CA ILE A 165 9.76 -3.22 -8.26
C ILE A 165 10.75 -4.02 -7.41
N GLY A 166 10.77 -5.35 -7.55
CA GLY A 166 11.71 -6.24 -6.85
C GLY A 166 11.35 -6.53 -5.39
N LEU A 167 10.11 -6.23 -4.97
CA LEU A 167 9.61 -6.47 -3.60
C LEU A 167 8.68 -7.68 -3.50
N GLY A 168 8.49 -8.44 -4.58
CA GLY A 168 7.62 -9.63 -4.61
C GLY A 168 8.28 -10.94 -4.16
N ILE A 169 9.55 -10.92 -3.74
CA ILE A 169 10.26 -12.12 -3.30
C ILE A 169 9.87 -12.43 -1.84
N PRO A 170 9.41 -13.66 -1.51
CA PRO A 170 9.11 -14.05 -0.13
C PRO A 170 10.27 -13.77 0.82
N GLY A 171 9.98 -13.23 2.00
CA GLY A 171 10.98 -12.81 2.99
C GLY A 171 11.49 -11.37 2.83
N THR A 172 11.24 -10.70 1.70
CA THR A 172 11.62 -9.29 1.52
C THR A 172 10.89 -8.37 2.51
N ALA A 173 9.61 -8.63 2.77
CA ALA A 173 8.80 -7.85 3.71
C ALA A 173 9.42 -7.81 5.12
N GLU A 174 9.92 -8.94 5.60
CA GLU A 174 10.53 -9.08 6.93
C GLU A 174 11.81 -8.26 7.06
N GLN A 175 12.59 -8.14 5.98
CA GLN A 175 13.84 -7.39 5.96
C GLN A 175 13.63 -5.87 5.93
N VAL A 176 12.51 -5.41 5.35
CA VAL A 176 12.19 -3.99 5.20
C VAL A 176 11.66 -3.41 6.51
N GLY A 177 10.87 -4.16 7.28
CA GLY A 177 10.38 -3.71 8.60
C GLY A 177 9.34 -2.57 8.53
N THR A 178 8.75 -2.32 7.36
CA THR A 178 7.60 -1.40 7.18
C THR A 178 6.59 -2.02 6.20
N PRO A 179 5.31 -1.60 6.25
CA PRO A 179 4.29 -2.13 5.33
C PRO A 179 4.67 -1.90 3.86
N LEU A 180 4.71 -2.97 3.06
CA LEU A 180 5.10 -2.91 1.66
C LEU A 180 4.14 -2.07 0.80
N SER A 181 2.88 -1.93 1.22
CA SER A 181 1.88 -1.09 0.56
C SER A 181 2.34 0.35 0.33
N ARG A 182 3.23 0.89 1.18
CA ARG A 182 3.80 2.24 0.98
C ARG A 182 4.58 2.35 -0.33
N PHE A 183 5.21 1.27 -0.78
CA PHE A 183 5.94 1.24 -2.05
C PHE A 183 5.01 1.19 -3.27
N LEU A 184 3.71 0.88 -3.11
CA LEU A 184 2.74 0.98 -4.20
C LEU A 184 2.57 2.44 -4.66
N ALA A 185 2.61 3.40 -3.72
CA ALA A 185 2.60 4.83 -4.05
C ALA A 185 3.89 5.29 -4.79
N LEU A 186 4.97 4.52 -4.67
CA LEU A 186 6.29 4.82 -5.23
C LEU A 186 6.61 3.98 -6.48
N LEU A 187 5.65 3.23 -7.02
CA LEU A 187 5.87 2.31 -8.15
C LEU A 187 6.55 2.99 -9.35
N SER A 188 6.08 4.19 -9.71
CA SER A 188 6.59 4.95 -10.86
C SER A 188 8.09 5.26 -10.74
N VAL A 189 8.52 5.64 -9.53
CA VAL A 189 9.90 5.99 -9.21
C VAL A 189 10.76 4.73 -9.04
N MET A 190 10.21 3.72 -8.37
CA MET A 190 10.90 2.48 -8.01
C MET A 190 11.21 1.60 -9.23
N ARG A 191 10.34 1.62 -10.25
CA ARG A 191 10.51 0.87 -11.50
C ARG A 191 11.75 1.29 -12.31
N LEU A 192 12.20 2.54 -12.14
CA LEU A 192 13.35 3.04 -12.89
C LEU A 192 14.66 2.43 -12.35
N PRO A 193 15.58 2.00 -13.22
CA PRO A 193 16.86 1.42 -12.79
C PRO A 193 17.74 2.46 -12.08
N THR A 194 17.68 3.71 -12.53
CA THR A 194 18.44 4.83 -11.99
C THR A 194 17.76 5.40 -10.74
N ARG A 195 18.55 5.69 -9.71
CA ARG A 195 18.08 6.34 -8.49
C ARG A 195 18.43 7.82 -8.56
N ASN A 196 17.42 8.66 -8.68
CA ASN A 196 17.57 10.09 -8.92
C ASN A 196 17.10 10.92 -7.71
N ALA A 197 17.42 12.21 -7.73
CA ALA A 197 16.99 13.15 -6.70
C ALA A 197 15.46 13.22 -6.57
N GLU A 198 14.74 13.19 -7.69
CA GLU A 198 13.27 13.18 -7.71
C GLU A 198 12.68 12.00 -6.95
N GLY A 199 13.30 10.83 -7.03
CA GLY A 199 12.83 9.69 -6.27
C GLY A 199 13.00 9.87 -4.78
N ILE A 200 14.13 10.41 -4.32
CA ILE A 200 14.34 10.75 -2.91
C ILE A 200 13.31 11.80 -2.45
N ARG A 201 13.03 12.81 -3.28
CA ARG A 201 11.98 13.80 -3.01
C ARG A 201 10.61 13.15 -2.87
N ALA A 202 10.29 12.17 -3.71
CA ALA A 202 9.04 11.41 -3.62
C ALA A 202 8.94 10.58 -2.32
N LEU A 203 10.05 9.97 -1.86
CA LEU A 203 10.09 9.25 -0.57
C LEU A 203 9.72 10.19 0.59
N VAL A 204 10.35 11.36 0.65
CA VAL A 204 10.10 12.31 1.74
C VAL A 204 8.69 12.89 1.65
N LYS A 205 8.22 13.22 0.45
CA LYS A 205 6.86 13.73 0.24
C LYS A 205 5.77 12.72 0.62
N LEU A 206 6.03 11.42 0.44
CA LEU A 206 5.14 10.35 0.90
C LEU A 206 5.03 10.33 2.43
N LEU A 207 6.14 10.55 3.14
CA LEU A 207 6.18 10.51 4.60
C LEU A 207 5.66 11.80 5.24
N ALA A 208 6.02 12.95 4.68
CA ALA A 208 5.76 14.27 5.26
C ALA A 208 5.41 15.27 4.14
N PRO A 209 4.12 15.51 3.87
CA PRO A 209 3.68 16.31 2.73
C PRO A 209 4.07 17.80 2.86
N ASN A 210 4.26 18.32 4.08
CA ASN A 210 4.63 19.71 4.31
C ASN A 210 6.16 19.93 4.34
N THR A 211 6.94 18.86 4.19
CA THR A 211 8.40 18.91 4.21
C THR A 211 8.96 19.09 2.80
N ARG A 212 9.84 20.08 2.63
CA ARG A 212 10.59 20.33 1.39
C ARG A 212 11.95 19.65 1.43
N VAL A 213 12.46 19.28 0.27
CA VAL A 213 13.72 18.55 0.16
C VAL A 213 14.60 19.11 -0.94
N HIS A 214 15.89 19.24 -0.62
CA HIS A 214 16.94 19.52 -1.59
C HIS A 214 17.99 18.41 -1.56
N VAL A 215 18.35 17.90 -2.73
CA VAL A 215 19.36 16.84 -2.88
C VAL A 215 20.56 17.42 -3.61
N THR A 216 21.71 17.43 -2.95
CA THR A 216 22.98 17.80 -3.57
C THR A 216 23.75 16.52 -3.90
N ALA A 217 23.93 16.25 -5.19
CA ALA A 217 24.79 15.17 -5.65
C ALA A 217 26.27 15.49 -5.38
N HIS A 218 27.11 14.46 -5.46
CA HIS A 218 28.55 14.56 -5.31
C HIS A 218 29.04 15.28 -4.05
N TRP A 219 28.48 14.92 -2.90
CA TRP A 219 28.84 15.57 -1.64
C TRP A 219 30.21 15.08 -1.14
N PRO A 220 31.20 15.96 -0.94
CA PRO A 220 32.52 15.56 -0.48
C PRO A 220 32.47 14.94 0.92
N GLN A 221 33.16 13.81 1.08
CA GLN A 221 33.45 13.19 2.36
C GLN A 221 34.94 12.90 2.49
N ASP A 222 35.41 12.95 3.73
CA ASP A 222 36.75 12.52 4.09
C ASP A 222 36.75 11.01 4.36
N ILE A 223 37.66 10.28 3.70
CA ILE A 223 37.85 8.84 3.85
C ILE A 223 39.24 8.59 4.43
N VAL A 224 39.30 7.83 5.52
CA VAL A 224 40.57 7.37 6.08
C VAL A 224 41.20 6.33 5.17
N LEU A 225 42.44 6.57 4.75
CA LEU A 225 43.19 5.68 3.86
C LEU A 225 43.90 4.61 4.68
N ALA A 226 43.64 3.34 4.38
CA ALA A 226 44.34 2.22 5.01
C ALA A 226 45.85 2.23 4.69
N TRP A 227 46.21 2.68 3.49
CA TRP A 227 47.58 2.71 2.98
C TRP A 227 47.85 4.07 2.32
N PRO A 228 48.20 5.10 3.09
CA PRO A 228 48.51 6.41 2.53
C PRO A 228 49.81 6.36 1.72
N ALA A 229 49.93 7.23 0.71
CA ALA A 229 51.18 7.37 -0.02
C ALA A 229 52.32 7.78 0.94
N SER A 230 53.46 7.11 0.83
CA SER A 230 54.66 7.37 1.62
C SER A 230 55.86 7.50 0.69
N LEU A 231 56.76 8.43 0.98
CA LEU A 231 58.04 8.60 0.28
C LEU A 231 59.11 7.61 0.79
N CYS A 232 58.66 6.48 1.32
CA CYS A 232 59.50 5.47 1.91
C CYS A 232 60.13 4.58 0.81
N PRO A 233 61.45 4.34 0.83
CA PRO A 233 62.12 3.49 -0.18
C PRO A 233 61.56 2.05 -0.22
N GLN A 234 61.04 1.55 0.90
CA GLN A 234 60.47 0.21 0.99
C GLN A 234 59.10 0.08 0.32
N ARG A 235 58.41 1.20 0.04
CA ARG A 235 57.09 1.23 -0.64
C ARG A 235 57.01 2.42 -1.60
N PRO A 236 57.68 2.34 -2.77
CA PRO A 236 57.62 3.41 -3.76
C PRO A 236 56.20 3.53 -4.33
N VAL A 237 55.70 4.76 -4.39
CA VAL A 237 54.38 5.09 -4.96
C VAL A 237 54.55 5.56 -6.40
N ARG A 238 53.70 5.08 -7.32
CA ARG A 238 53.72 5.52 -8.72
C ARG A 238 52.68 6.61 -8.94
N LEU A 239 53.02 7.65 -9.70
CA LEU A 239 52.07 8.72 -10.06
C LEU A 239 50.86 8.20 -10.85
N THR A 240 51.03 7.11 -11.59
CA THR A 240 49.94 6.43 -12.31
C THR A 240 48.84 5.90 -11.38
N GLN A 241 49.14 5.67 -10.09
CA GLN A 241 48.17 5.19 -9.10
C GLN A 241 47.36 6.33 -8.48
N GLN A 242 47.73 7.60 -8.73
CA GLN A 242 47.08 8.80 -8.17
C GLN A 242 46.84 8.71 -6.65
N ALA A 243 47.73 8.04 -5.93
CA ALA A 243 47.56 7.79 -4.50
C ALA A 243 47.72 9.11 -3.72
N PRO A 244 46.70 9.51 -2.93
CA PRO A 244 46.78 10.73 -2.14
C PRO A 244 47.84 10.62 -1.04
N LEU A 245 48.54 11.74 -0.81
CA LEU A 245 49.42 11.93 0.34
C LEU A 245 48.59 12.22 1.59
N GLY A 246 49.03 11.69 2.74
CA GLY A 246 48.37 11.88 4.03
C GLY A 246 47.36 10.78 4.37
N ARG A 247 46.88 10.77 5.61
CA ARG A 247 46.00 9.70 6.15
C ARG A 247 44.54 9.77 5.65
N VAL A 248 44.16 10.84 4.97
CA VAL A 248 42.77 11.12 4.58
C VAL A 248 42.71 11.49 3.10
N GLY A 249 41.85 10.80 2.36
CA GLY A 249 41.48 11.14 0.99
C GLY A 249 40.10 11.78 0.93
N ARG A 250 39.81 12.51 -0.15
CA ARG A 250 38.48 13.09 -0.40
C ARG A 250 37.76 12.28 -1.45
N ASP A 251 36.52 11.93 -1.16
CA ASP A 251 35.61 11.27 -2.10
C ASP A 251 34.34 12.11 -2.25
N ALA A 252 33.99 12.43 -3.49
CA ALA A 252 32.78 13.16 -3.83
C ALA A 252 31.83 12.33 -4.69
N ASN A 253 32.01 11.01 -4.81
CA ASN A 253 31.20 10.19 -5.71
C ASN A 253 30.31 9.18 -4.99
N SER A 254 30.63 8.80 -3.75
CA SER A 254 29.84 7.80 -3.01
C SER A 254 28.83 8.38 -2.01
N GLN A 255 28.80 9.70 -1.85
CA GLN A 255 27.89 10.38 -0.92
C GLN A 255 27.07 11.48 -1.60
N LEU A 256 25.79 11.53 -1.24
CA LEU A 256 24.90 12.66 -1.51
C LEU A 256 24.55 13.37 -0.20
N ARG A 257 24.13 14.63 -0.30
CA ARG A 257 23.55 15.38 0.81
C ARG A 257 22.06 15.51 0.61
N LEU A 258 21.30 15.10 1.61
CA LEU A 258 19.85 15.24 1.69
C LEU A 258 19.52 16.30 2.73
N GLU A 259 19.07 17.46 2.26
CA GLU A 259 18.61 18.55 3.10
C GLU A 259 17.09 18.56 3.17
N ILE A 260 16.58 18.36 4.38
CA ILE A 260 15.16 18.28 4.72
C ILE A 260 14.78 19.61 5.36
N ASN A 261 13.74 20.27 4.85
CA ASN A 261 13.26 21.55 5.33
C ASN A 261 11.81 21.38 5.79
N SER A 262 11.54 21.50 7.10
CA SER A 262 10.19 21.37 7.65
C SER A 262 9.83 22.62 8.45
N ASP A 263 8.70 23.23 8.10
CA ASP A 263 8.14 24.40 8.80
C ASP A 263 7.05 24.01 9.81
N ASP A 264 6.51 22.80 9.69
CA ASP A 264 5.53 22.23 10.61
C ASP A 264 6.22 21.72 11.88
N PRO A 265 5.85 22.24 13.07
CA PRO A 265 6.46 21.81 14.33
C PRO A 265 6.23 20.33 14.66
N GLN A 266 5.17 19.69 14.15
CA GLN A 266 4.94 18.27 14.38
C GLN A 266 5.89 17.42 13.52
N GLU A 267 5.91 17.64 12.20
CA GLU A 267 6.85 16.95 11.30
C GLU A 267 8.31 17.20 11.72
N ALA A 268 8.67 18.43 12.11
CA ALA A 268 10.03 18.77 12.56
C ALA A 268 10.48 17.94 13.78
N ARG A 269 9.58 17.65 14.73
CA ARG A 269 9.88 16.78 15.88
C ARG A 269 10.05 15.33 15.45
N ASP A 270 9.20 14.85 14.53
CA ASP A 270 9.24 13.48 14.05
C ASP A 270 10.45 13.19 13.13
N TRP A 271 11.02 14.23 12.53
CA TRP A 271 12.29 14.18 11.79
C TRP A 271 13.54 14.09 12.68
N LEU A 272 13.45 14.46 13.97
CA LEU A 272 14.56 14.30 14.89
C LEU A 272 14.96 12.81 14.98
N PRO A 273 16.22 12.48 15.28
CA PRO A 273 16.65 11.08 15.31
C PRO A 273 15.76 10.23 16.23
N ALA A 274 15.55 8.96 15.89
CA ALA A 274 14.59 8.08 16.58
C ALA A 274 13.09 8.45 16.48
N GLY A 275 12.74 9.59 15.88
CA GLY A 275 11.36 9.91 15.50
C GLY A 275 10.82 8.99 14.39
N PRO A 276 9.49 8.90 14.22
CA PRO A 276 8.87 7.99 13.27
C PRO A 276 9.24 8.30 11.82
N LEU A 277 9.18 9.58 11.40
CA LEU A 277 9.55 9.99 10.05
C LEU A 277 11.02 9.70 9.73
N HIS A 278 11.91 9.96 10.69
CA HIS A 278 13.33 9.64 10.53
C HIS A 278 13.57 8.14 10.32
N LYS A 279 12.96 7.28 11.15
CA LYS A 279 13.08 5.82 11.02
C LYS A 279 12.52 5.32 9.70
N ASP A 280 11.34 5.80 9.32
CA ASP A 280 10.68 5.41 8.09
C ASP A 280 11.49 5.84 6.86
N LEU A 281 12.06 7.05 6.87
CA LEU A 281 12.93 7.50 5.78
C LEU A 281 14.16 6.61 5.62
N LEU A 282 14.80 6.19 6.72
CA LEU A 282 15.95 5.29 6.64
C LEU A 282 15.59 3.95 5.99
N VAL A 283 14.39 3.42 6.28
CA VAL A 283 13.88 2.19 5.65
C VAL A 283 13.60 2.41 4.16
N LEU A 284 12.94 3.51 3.79
CA LEU A 284 12.67 3.84 2.40
C LEU A 284 13.97 4.06 1.60
N LEU A 285 14.96 4.75 2.18
CA LEU A 285 16.29 4.90 1.59
C LEU A 285 17.01 3.56 1.46
N ARG A 286 16.84 2.64 2.42
CA ARG A 286 17.37 1.28 2.33
C ARG A 286 16.86 0.53 1.12
N VAL A 287 15.56 0.63 0.84
CA VAL A 287 14.96 -0.01 -0.33
C VAL A 287 15.30 0.72 -1.63
N TYR A 288 15.31 2.07 -1.62
CA TYR A 288 15.52 2.87 -2.82
C TYR A 288 16.99 2.94 -3.24
N LEU A 289 17.88 3.39 -2.35
CA LEU A 289 19.32 3.53 -2.63
C LEU A 289 20.06 2.21 -2.50
N GLY A 290 19.57 1.30 -1.64
CA GLY A 290 20.27 0.07 -1.32
C GLY A 290 21.69 0.40 -0.86
N TRP A 291 22.65 -0.24 -1.52
CA TRP A 291 24.06 -0.16 -1.16
C TRP A 291 24.87 0.72 -2.13
N ARG A 292 24.16 1.37 -3.08
CA ARG A 292 24.76 2.10 -4.20
C ARG A 292 25.40 3.41 -3.79
N CYS A 293 24.76 4.12 -2.86
CA CYS A 293 25.18 5.45 -2.41
C CYS A 293 24.81 5.64 -0.94
N THR A 294 25.61 6.45 -0.26
CA THR A 294 25.34 6.89 1.11
C THR A 294 24.74 8.28 1.11
N ALA A 295 23.92 8.61 2.11
CA ALA A 295 23.30 9.92 2.21
C ALA A 295 23.62 10.58 3.55
N LYS A 296 24.17 11.80 3.52
CA LYS A 296 24.27 12.67 4.69
C LYS A 296 22.93 13.38 4.87
N LEU A 297 22.34 13.25 6.05
CA LEU A 297 21.01 13.75 6.36
C LEU A 297 21.11 15.03 7.18
N GLN A 298 20.46 16.10 6.72
CA GLN A 298 20.39 17.38 7.41
C GLN A 298 18.94 17.85 7.50
N LEU A 299 18.57 18.43 8.63
CA LEU A 299 17.25 19.00 8.88
C LEU A 299 17.37 20.49 9.17
N THR A 300 16.74 21.31 8.36
CA THR A 300 16.66 22.76 8.53
C THR A 300 15.23 23.15 8.93
N LEU A 301 15.07 23.69 10.14
CA LEU A 301 13.77 23.99 10.73
C LEU A 301 13.78 25.36 11.43
N PRO A 302 12.63 26.05 11.55
CA PRO A 302 12.57 27.36 12.21
C PRO A 302 12.74 27.21 13.73
N LEU A 303 13.45 28.14 14.38
CA LEU A 303 13.77 28.03 15.81
C LEU A 303 12.55 27.83 16.72
N ARG A 304 11.40 28.43 16.37
CA ARG A 304 10.12 28.25 17.07
C ARG A 304 9.63 26.79 17.18
N SER A 305 10.10 25.91 16.30
CA SER A 305 9.73 24.49 16.29
C SER A 305 10.56 23.66 17.26
N LEU A 306 11.63 24.21 17.83
CA LEU A 306 12.46 23.54 18.83
C LEU A 306 11.84 23.64 20.22
N PRO A 307 12.04 22.62 21.08
CA PRO A 307 11.68 22.73 22.49
C PRO A 307 12.56 23.80 23.15
N VAL A 308 11.94 24.62 24.02
CA VAL A 308 12.67 25.56 24.86
C VAL A 308 13.61 24.77 25.79
N PRO A 309 14.89 25.13 25.88
CA PRO A 309 15.87 24.36 26.63
C PRO A 309 15.73 24.61 28.14
N LEU A 310 14.71 24.01 28.75
CA LEU A 310 14.49 24.01 30.19
C LEU A 310 15.01 22.69 30.79
N LEU A 311 15.90 22.80 31.78
CA LEU A 311 16.40 21.67 32.56
C LEU A 311 15.21 20.92 33.20
N GLY A 312 15.18 19.60 33.03
CA GLY A 312 14.20 18.71 33.68
C GLY A 312 12.85 18.53 32.96
N HIS A 313 12.56 19.29 31.90
CA HIS A 313 11.25 19.22 31.23
C HIS A 313 11.27 18.48 29.89
N ALA A 314 12.15 18.86 28.97
CA ALA A 314 12.19 18.30 27.61
C ALA A 314 13.48 17.50 27.38
N PRO A 315 13.44 16.37 26.65
CA PRO A 315 14.65 15.67 26.22
C PRO A 315 15.36 16.52 25.15
N ILE A 316 16.27 17.38 25.60
CA ILE A 316 17.12 18.19 24.73
C ILE A 316 18.31 17.32 24.29
N ARG A 317 18.71 17.43 23.02
CA ARG A 317 19.86 16.70 22.46
C ARG A 317 21.03 17.64 22.24
N LEU A 318 22.13 17.35 22.92
CA LEU A 318 23.38 18.09 22.77
C LEU A 318 23.88 18.01 21.32
N GLY A 319 24.35 19.14 20.80
CA GLY A 319 24.81 19.24 19.40
C GLY A 319 23.69 19.20 18.35
N MET A 320 22.42 19.21 18.76
CA MET A 320 21.28 19.16 17.84
C MET A 320 20.22 20.20 18.18
N THR A 321 19.52 20.05 19.31
CA THR A 321 18.36 20.88 19.69
C THR A 321 18.64 21.81 20.88
N ALA A 322 19.79 21.64 21.55
CA ALA A 322 20.24 22.48 22.65
C ALA A 322 20.77 23.84 22.15
N VAL A 323 19.87 24.77 21.80
CA VAL A 323 20.28 26.14 21.42
C VAL A 323 20.17 27.07 22.63
N LEU A 324 21.31 27.52 23.15
CA LEU A 324 21.40 28.44 24.29
C LEU A 324 21.58 29.89 23.83
N GLY A 325 21.27 30.85 24.71
CA GLY A 325 21.54 32.27 24.48
C GLY A 325 20.50 33.01 23.61
N LEU A 326 19.40 32.35 23.26
CA LEU A 326 18.23 32.98 22.65
C LEU A 326 17.38 33.61 23.75
N GLY A 327 17.28 34.95 23.79
CA GLY A 327 16.36 35.65 24.70
C GLY A 327 14.90 35.23 24.48
N ALA A 328 14.00 35.52 25.43
CA ALA A 328 12.58 35.13 25.33
C ALA A 328 11.94 35.58 24.00
N ASP A 329 12.36 36.73 23.47
CA ASP A 329 11.87 37.31 22.21
C ASP A 329 12.36 36.57 20.96
N ALA A 330 13.49 35.85 21.03
CA ALA A 330 14.03 35.10 19.89
C ALA A 330 13.21 33.85 19.57
N TRP A 331 12.45 33.34 20.55
CA TRP A 331 11.44 32.29 20.35
C TRP A 331 10.16 32.82 19.68
N GLN A 332 9.97 34.14 19.65
CA GLN A 332 8.87 34.86 19.00
C GLN A 332 9.31 35.61 17.72
N ALA A 333 10.60 35.53 17.35
CA ALA A 333 11.20 36.29 16.25
C ALA A 333 10.66 35.84 14.85
N PRO A 334 10.79 36.72 13.83
CA PRO A 334 10.25 36.47 12.48
C PRO A 334 10.80 35.18 11.84
N GLU A 335 10.09 34.68 10.80
CA GLU A 335 10.33 33.42 10.07
C GLU A 335 11.76 33.13 9.57
N GLN A 336 12.70 34.07 9.69
CA GLN A 336 14.01 34.03 9.05
C GLN A 336 15.08 33.27 9.84
N GLN A 337 14.91 33.05 11.15
CA GLN A 337 15.91 32.29 11.92
C GLN A 337 15.65 30.77 11.83
N ARG A 338 16.41 30.10 10.97
CA ARG A 338 16.40 28.64 10.79
C ARG A 338 17.65 28.02 11.36
N LEU A 339 17.51 26.83 11.97
CA LEU A 339 18.61 26.01 12.46
C LEU A 339 18.77 24.79 11.56
N THR A 340 19.99 24.49 11.13
CA THR A 340 20.33 23.25 10.44
C THR A 340 21.00 22.26 11.39
N ILE A 341 20.39 21.09 11.52
CA ILE A 341 20.80 19.99 12.40
C ILE A 341 21.30 18.81 11.54
N ASN A 342 22.40 18.17 11.91
CA ASN A 342 22.81 16.90 11.29
C ASN A 342 21.99 15.74 11.88
N LEU A 343 21.18 15.08 11.05
CA LEU A 343 20.42 13.89 11.45
C LEU A 343 21.26 12.60 11.42
N GLY A 344 22.43 12.66 10.80
CA GLY A 344 23.36 11.53 10.69
C GLY A 344 23.60 11.12 9.24
N ARG A 345 23.86 9.84 9.04
CA ARG A 345 24.18 9.26 7.72
C ARG A 345 23.40 7.98 7.49
N TYR A 346 22.77 7.88 6.34
CA TYR A 346 22.29 6.60 5.81
C TYR A 346 23.44 5.87 5.11
N GLN A 347 23.66 4.62 5.51
CA GLN A 347 24.64 3.71 4.92
C GLN A 347 24.06 2.28 4.91
N GLY A 348 23.84 1.73 3.72
CA GLY A 348 23.23 0.41 3.55
C GLY A 348 24.10 -0.77 3.98
N LEU A 349 25.43 -0.59 3.99
CA LEU A 349 26.41 -1.59 4.41
C LEU A 349 27.37 -0.98 5.43
N SER A 350 27.44 -1.56 6.62
CA SER A 350 28.51 -1.28 7.58
C SER A 350 29.75 -2.12 7.24
N ILE A 351 30.93 -1.54 7.44
CA ILE A 351 32.18 -2.29 7.34
C ILE A 351 32.18 -3.34 8.44
N ASN A 352 32.33 -4.62 8.08
CA ASN A 352 32.43 -5.70 9.04
C ASN A 352 33.77 -5.57 9.80
N PRO A 353 33.75 -5.42 11.15
CA PRO A 353 34.98 -5.32 11.93
C PRO A 353 35.77 -6.64 11.97
N CYS A 354 35.11 -7.78 11.74
CA CYS A 354 35.73 -9.10 11.79
C CYS A 354 36.39 -9.45 10.45
N LYS A 355 37.72 -9.33 10.38
CA LYS A 355 38.52 -9.87 9.27
C LYS A 355 38.79 -11.35 9.55
N ARG A 356 38.27 -12.24 8.71
CA ARG A 356 38.67 -13.66 8.69
C ARG A 356 39.74 -13.85 7.62
N GLU A 357 40.83 -14.49 7.96
CA GLU A 357 41.88 -14.84 7.01
C GLU A 357 41.37 -15.93 6.05
N THR A 358 41.76 -15.83 4.77
CA THR A 358 41.36 -16.77 3.74
C THR A 358 41.98 -18.14 4.03
N GLN A 359 41.16 -19.10 4.46
CA GLN A 359 41.58 -20.49 4.56
C GLN A 359 41.31 -21.18 3.23
N HIS A 360 42.37 -21.58 2.52
CA HIS A 360 42.27 -22.39 1.33
C HIS A 360 41.89 -23.82 1.75
N VAL A 361 40.63 -24.20 1.52
CA VAL A 361 40.17 -25.58 1.70
C VAL A 361 40.52 -26.35 0.43
N ALA A 362 41.50 -27.26 0.53
CA ALA A 362 41.76 -28.22 -0.53
C ALA A 362 40.67 -29.30 -0.48
N TYR A 363 39.74 -29.26 -1.42
CA TYR A 363 38.82 -30.38 -1.64
C TYR A 363 39.56 -31.46 -2.42
N SER A 364 39.81 -32.60 -1.78
CA SER A 364 40.16 -33.83 -2.50
C SER A 364 38.89 -34.37 -3.15
N PHE A 365 38.80 -34.27 -4.48
CA PHE A 365 37.76 -34.94 -5.26
C PHE A 365 38.10 -36.40 -5.51
#